data_AF-A0A259CUH0-F1
#
_entry.id   AF-A0A259CUH0-F1
#
_cell.length_a   1.000
_cell.length_b   1.000
_cell.length_c   1.000
_cell.angle_alpha   90.00
_cell.angle_beta   90.00
_cell.angle_gamma   90.00
#
_symmetry.space_group_name_H-M   'P 1'
#
loop_
_entity.id
_entity.type
_entity.pdbx_description
1 polymer ?
#
loop_
_entity_poly.entity_id
_entity_poly.type
_entity_poly.pdbx_seq_one_letter_code
_entity_poly.pdbx_strand_id
1 'polypeptide(L)'
;MKLLPKILLSSLGLSLLACSTPPSEFGVYRQSDGTVGVHAPKIAKDTEAQAAAAEECKKLGKRGATIVESRKTVNDRFPMTYIFRCTSY
;
A
#
# COMPACT_ATOMS: atom_id res chain seq x y z
N MET A 1 16.33 -5.98 -46.24
CA MET A 1 16.37 -6.22 -44.78
C MET A 1 16.23 -4.88 -44.03
N LYS A 2 15.01 -4.48 -43.63
CA LYS A 2 14.75 -3.21 -42.90
C LYS A 2 13.57 -3.33 -41.91
N LEU A 3 13.40 -4.49 -41.25
CA LEU A 3 12.33 -4.71 -40.27
C LEU A 3 12.77 -4.68 -38.80
N LEU A 4 14.08 -4.68 -38.52
CA LEU A 4 14.59 -4.70 -37.14
C LEU A 4 14.24 -3.48 -36.27
N PRO A 5 14.14 -2.22 -36.77
CA PRO A 5 13.97 -1.07 -35.87
C PRO A 5 12.53 -0.89 -35.38
N LYS A 6 11.54 -1.53 -36.03
CA LYS A 6 10.12 -1.39 -35.66
C LYS A 6 9.71 -2.29 -34.49
N ILE A 7 10.34 -3.45 -34.37
CA ILE A 7 10.04 -4.42 -33.30
C ILE A 7 10.62 -3.94 -31.97
N LEU A 8 11.80 -3.30 -32.00
CA LEU A 8 12.46 -2.80 -30.79
C LEU A 8 11.75 -1.58 -30.17
N LEU A 9 11.08 -0.75 -30.98
CA LEU A 9 10.32 0.41 -30.49
C LEU A 9 8.99 0.02 -29.83
N SER A 10 8.45 -1.16 -30.14
CA SER A 10 7.14 -1.60 -29.64
C SER A 10 7.18 -2.20 -28.24
N SER A 11 8.33 -2.69 -27.77
CA SER A 11 8.44 -3.34 -26.45
C SER A 11 8.61 -2.35 -25.30
N LEU A 12 8.96 -1.09 -25.57
CA LEU A 12 9.20 -0.08 -24.53
C LEU A 12 7.91 0.58 -24.00
N GLY A 13 6.79 0.47 -24.73
CA GLY A 13 5.50 1.03 -24.31
C GLY A 13 4.76 0.20 -23.26
N LEU A 14 5.06 -1.11 -23.16
CA LEU A 14 4.29 -2.03 -22.32
C LEU A 14 4.80 -2.12 -20.86
N SER A 15 6.02 -1.66 -20.59
CA SER A 15 6.64 -1.71 -19.26
C SER A 15 6.18 -0.58 -18.32
N LEU A 16 5.44 0.43 -18.82
CA LEU A 16 4.95 1.56 -18.03
C LEU A 16 3.58 1.33 -17.37
N LEU A 17 2.87 0.25 -17.72
CA LEU A 17 1.53 -0.06 -17.16
C LEU A 17 1.59 -0.85 -15.84
N ALA A 18 2.77 -1.29 -15.39
CA ALA A 18 2.91 -2.15 -14.21
C ALA A 18 3.01 -1.40 -12.88
N CYS A 19 2.93 -0.06 -12.87
CA CYS A 19 2.82 0.74 -11.64
C CYS A 19 1.36 1.16 -11.40
N SER A 20 0.41 0.24 -11.58
CA SER A 20 -0.93 0.40 -11.03
C SER A 20 -0.83 0.21 -9.51
N THR A 21 -0.32 1.21 -8.80
CA THR A 21 -0.73 1.40 -7.41
C THR A 21 -2.25 1.42 -7.43
N PRO A 22 -2.94 0.42 -6.84
CA PRO A 22 -4.37 0.51 -6.73
C PRO A 22 -4.67 1.87 -6.09
N PRO A 23 -5.74 2.58 -6.50
CA PRO A 23 -6.24 3.70 -5.73
C PRO A 23 -6.80 3.10 -4.44
N SER A 24 -5.92 2.63 -3.56
CA SER A 24 -6.29 2.25 -2.23
C SER A 24 -6.79 3.54 -1.62
N GLU A 25 -8.10 3.63 -1.38
CA GLU A 25 -8.65 4.69 -0.56
C GLU A 25 -8.00 4.69 0.84
N PHE A 26 -7.22 3.65 1.16
CA PHE A 26 -6.35 3.59 2.28
C PHE A 26 -5.16 4.55 2.17
N GLY A 27 -5.11 5.54 3.06
CA GLY A 27 -3.93 6.39 3.23
C GLY A 27 -2.92 5.72 4.16
N VAL A 28 -1.85 5.15 3.62
CA VAL A 28 -0.82 4.48 4.42
C VAL A 28 0.37 5.41 4.67
N TYR A 29 0.84 5.47 5.91
CA TYR A 29 2.00 6.26 6.29
C TYR A 29 2.89 5.49 7.27
N ARG A 30 4.20 5.76 7.23
CA ARG A 30 5.17 5.18 8.16
C ARG A 30 5.49 6.17 9.27
N GLN A 31 5.41 5.72 10.51
CA GLN A 31 5.82 6.48 11.68
C GLN A 31 7.31 6.26 11.96
N SER A 32 7.96 7.24 12.59
CA SER A 32 9.37 7.15 13.02
C SER A 32 9.66 5.94 13.91
N ASP A 33 8.65 5.49 14.64
CA ASP A 33 8.75 4.44 15.65
C ASP A 33 8.70 3.02 15.06
N GLY A 34 8.70 2.91 13.72
CA GLY A 34 8.64 1.63 13.00
C GLY A 34 7.22 1.05 12.85
N THR A 35 6.20 1.81 13.22
CA THR A 35 4.79 1.49 12.99
C THR A 35 4.31 2.04 11.64
N VAL A 36 3.26 1.42 11.10
CA VAL A 36 2.59 1.79 9.85
C VAL A 36 1.15 2.18 10.18
N GLY A 37 0.79 3.42 9.93
CA GLY A 37 -0.57 3.91 10.05
C GLY A 37 -1.34 3.74 8.75
N VAL A 38 -2.58 3.30 8.82
CA VAL A 38 -3.49 3.12 7.69
C VAL A 38 -4.78 3.88 8.00
N HIS A 39 -5.03 4.95 7.26
CA HIS A 39 -6.33 5.63 7.23
C HIS A 39 -7.29 4.78 6.42
N ALA A 40 -8.44 4.42 6.98
CA ALA A 40 -9.43 3.59 6.35
C ALA A 40 -10.74 4.38 6.11
N PRO A 41 -11.37 4.24 4.94
CA PRO A 41 -12.68 4.82 4.69
C PRO A 41 -13.75 4.11 5.53
N LYS A 42 -14.92 4.76 5.70
CA LYS A 42 -16.00 4.29 6.60
C LYS A 42 -16.49 2.86 6.33
N ILE A 43 -16.34 2.38 5.11
CA ILE A 43 -16.87 1.10 4.62
C ILE A 43 -15.78 0.01 4.61
N ALA A 44 -14.51 0.38 4.86
CA ALA A 44 -13.41 -0.55 4.80
C ALA A 44 -13.43 -1.57 5.94
N LYS A 45 -13.03 -2.79 5.61
CA LYS A 45 -12.80 -3.86 6.60
C LYS A 45 -11.40 -3.76 7.18
N ASP A 46 -11.25 -4.13 8.44
CA ASP A 46 -9.95 -4.18 9.13
C ASP A 46 -8.93 -5.06 8.37
N THR A 47 -9.41 -6.12 7.69
CA THR A 47 -8.60 -7.01 6.87
C THR A 47 -7.96 -6.33 5.66
N GLU A 48 -8.64 -5.35 5.06
CA GLU A 48 -8.12 -4.59 3.93
C GLU A 48 -7.06 -3.58 4.40
N ALA A 49 -7.30 -2.93 5.54
CA ALA A 49 -6.32 -2.07 6.17
C ALA A 49 -5.06 -2.87 6.58
N GLN A 50 -5.24 -4.11 7.06
CA GLN A 50 -4.12 -4.99 7.40
C GLN A 50 -3.33 -5.43 6.16
N ALA A 51 -3.99 -5.72 5.04
CA ALA A 51 -3.31 -6.05 3.79
C ALA A 51 -2.46 -4.87 3.29
N ALA A 52 -3.00 -3.65 3.34
CA ALA A 52 -2.27 -2.43 2.99
C ALA A 52 -1.06 -2.21 3.91
N ALA A 53 -1.21 -2.43 5.22
CA ALA A 53 -0.09 -2.36 6.16
C ALA A 53 0.95 -3.46 5.92
N ALA A 54 0.53 -4.67 5.57
CA ALA A 54 1.44 -5.79 5.33
C ALA A 54 2.31 -5.55 4.09
N GLU A 55 1.77 -4.94 3.03
CA GLU A 55 2.55 -4.55 1.84
C GLU A 55 3.61 -3.50 2.19
N GLU A 56 3.29 -2.51 3.03
CA GLU A 56 4.29 -1.55 3.50
C GLU A 56 5.32 -2.18 4.45
N CYS A 57 4.90 -3.07 5.35
CA CYS A 57 5.82 -3.82 6.20
C CYS A 57 6.77 -4.72 5.39
N LYS A 58 6.30 -5.29 4.27
CA LYS A 58 7.10 -6.09 3.35
C LYS A 58 8.20 -5.27 2.68
N LYS A 59 7.93 -4.00 2.33
CA LYS A 59 8.97 -3.06 1.85
C LYS A 59 10.05 -2.79 2.89
N LEU A 60 9.73 -2.92 4.18
CA LEU A 60 10.67 -2.80 5.30
C LEU A 60 11.39 -4.13 5.62
N GLY A 61 11.15 -5.20 4.87
CA GLY A 61 11.71 -6.53 5.11
C GLY A 61 11.05 -7.28 6.27
N LYS A 62 9.84 -6.88 6.69
CA LYS A 62 9.04 -7.53 7.74
C LYS A 62 7.86 -8.29 7.10
N ARG A 63 7.54 -9.50 7.57
CA ARG A 63 6.53 -10.37 6.96
C ARG A 63 5.10 -10.17 7.47
N GLY A 64 4.94 -9.53 8.63
CA GLY A 64 3.64 -9.35 9.29
C GLY A 64 3.36 -7.90 9.66
N ALA A 65 2.07 -7.57 9.74
CA ALA A 65 1.55 -6.34 10.30
C ALA A 65 0.53 -6.70 11.38
N THR A 66 0.76 -6.26 12.62
CA THR A 66 -0.12 -6.51 13.77
C THR A 66 -0.76 -5.21 14.21
N ILE A 67 -2.09 -5.17 14.38
CA ILE A 67 -2.78 -3.98 14.90
C ILE A 67 -2.30 -3.70 16.32
N VAL A 68 -1.81 -2.48 16.55
CA VAL A 68 -1.46 -1.94 17.86
C VAL A 68 -2.56 -1.04 18.37
N GLU A 69 -3.11 -0.19 17.51
CA GLU A 69 -4.08 0.82 17.91
C GLU A 69 -5.08 1.08 16.80
N SER A 70 -6.34 1.31 17.15
CA SER A 70 -7.34 1.85 16.23
C SER A 70 -7.88 3.15 16.81
N ARG A 71 -7.79 4.21 16.01
CA ARG A 71 -8.14 5.58 16.40
C ARG A 71 -9.22 6.10 15.47
N LYS A 72 -10.28 6.65 16.04
CA LYS A 72 -11.26 7.42 15.27
C LYS A 72 -10.65 8.76 14.90
N THR A 73 -10.84 9.20 13.67
CA THR A 73 -10.43 10.54 13.26
C THR A 73 -11.64 11.45 13.13
N VAL A 74 -11.39 12.76 13.17
CA VAL A 74 -12.40 13.80 12.93
C VAL A 74 -12.69 13.96 11.43
N ASN A 75 -11.93 13.29 10.55
CA ASN A 75 -12.10 13.39 9.11
C ASN A 75 -13.21 12.43 8.63
N ASP A 76 -14.29 12.98 8.08
CA ASP A 76 -15.40 12.22 7.52
C ASP A 76 -14.99 11.27 6.39
N ARG A 77 -13.92 11.61 5.65
CA ARG A 77 -13.39 10.76 4.57
C ARG A 77 -12.68 9.52 5.11
N PHE A 78 -12.02 9.62 6.27
CA PHE A 78 -11.25 8.54 6.90
C PHE A 78 -11.60 8.45 8.39
N PRO A 79 -12.79 7.97 8.74
CA PRO A 79 -13.26 7.99 10.12
C PRO A 79 -12.43 7.08 11.05
N MET A 80 -11.64 6.16 10.48
CA MET A 80 -10.79 5.23 11.23
C MET A 80 -9.34 5.30 10.76
N THR A 81 -8.42 5.25 11.71
CA THR A 81 -6.98 5.05 11.48
C THR A 81 -6.53 3.85 12.27
N TYR A 82 -5.88 2.91 11.62
CA TYR A 82 -5.30 1.73 12.24
C TYR A 82 -3.80 1.90 12.27
N ILE A 83 -3.18 1.70 13.42
CA ILE A 83 -1.73 1.66 13.57
C ILE A 83 -1.33 0.22 13.69
N PHE A 84 -0.51 -0.21 12.74
CA PHE A 84 0.07 -1.53 12.70
C PHE A 84 1.54 -1.46 13.11
N ARG A 85 2.01 -2.47 13.84
CA ARG A 85 3.44 -2.70 14.05
C ARG A 85 3.90 -3.79 13.11
N CYS A 86 4.96 -3.51 12.37
CA CYS A 86 5.57 -4.50 11.52
C CYS A 86 6.28 -5.55 12.38
N THR A 87 5.92 -6.82 12.21
CA THR A 87 6.51 -7.95 12.90
C THR A 87 7.24 -8.85 11.89
N SER A 88 8.35 -9.44 12.33
CA SER A 88 9.12 -10.41 11.55
C SER A 88 8.81 -11.79 12.10
N TYR A 89 7.62 -12.31 11.83
CA TYR A 89 7.35 -13.74 12.03
C TYR A 89 7.75 -14.52 10.78
#